data_AF-A0A9R0CFF9-F1
#
_entry.id   AF-A0A9R0CFF9-F1
#
_cell.length_a   1.000
_cell.length_b   1.000
_cell.length_c   1.000
_cell.angle_alpha   90.00
_cell.angle_beta   90.00
_cell.angle_gamma   90.00
#
_symmetry.space_group_name_H-M   'P 1'
#
loop_
_entity.id
_entity.type
_entity.pdbx_description
1 polymer ?
#
loop_
_entity_poly.entity_id
_entity_poly.type
_entity_poly.pdbx_seq_one_letter_code
_entity_poly.pdbx_strand_id
1 'polypeptide(L)'
;MSTLVTLLGLLVCTKISTVFSKKWSNIPLAIYQIVLGIILSILPFKLSFSFNPEIFVICIIAPLLFSEGQNVSRKELLELRKPILLLAFGLVLITVFAGGIFIHFLIPRMPLSVSLALAAVISSTDLVAVKSITQGLNFPKNMMSILEGESLLNDDDRIINIME
;
A
#
# COMPACT_ATOMS: atom_id res chain seq x y z
N MET A 1 9.14 25.03 14.16
CA MET A 1 8.65 23.88 14.95
C MET A 1 9.77 22.87 15.02
N SER A 2 10.05 22.24 16.16
CA SER A 2 10.97 21.10 16.19
C SER A 2 10.33 19.94 15.40
N THR A 3 11.15 19.16 14.69
CA THR A 3 10.71 17.97 13.92
C THR A 3 9.87 17.01 14.77
N LEU A 4 10.20 16.90 16.06
CA LEU A 4 9.43 16.17 17.07
C LEU A 4 7.98 16.67 17.19
N VAL A 5 7.76 17.98 17.29
CA VAL A 5 6.41 18.57 17.39
C VAL A 5 5.60 18.31 16.12
N THR A 6 6.26 18.35 14.96
CA THR A 6 5.61 18.00 13.69
C THR A 6 5.23 16.52 13.63
N LEU A 7 6.10 15.60 14.03
CA LEU A 7 5.80 14.16 14.09
C LEU A 7 4.67 13.85 15.09
N LEU A 8 4.72 14.43 16.28
CA LEU A 8 3.66 14.28 17.29
C LEU A 8 2.34 14.86 16.78
N GLY A 9 2.37 16.02 16.12
CA GLY A 9 1.18 16.60 15.47
C GLY A 9 0.58 15.67 14.43
N LEU A 10 1.40 15.08 13.55
CA LEU A 10 0.95 14.09 12.56
C LEU A 10 0.37 12.83 13.21
N LEU A 11 0.97 12.31 14.29
CA LEU A 11 0.44 11.18 15.04
C LEU A 11 -0.91 11.50 15.70
N VAL A 12 -1.08 12.71 16.23
CA VAL A 12 -2.37 13.15 16.79
C VAL A 12 -3.41 13.26 15.67
N CYS A 13 -3.07 13.85 14.53
CA CYS A 13 -3.97 13.94 13.38
C CYS A 13 -4.40 12.56 12.85
N THR A 14 -3.48 11.59 12.75
CA THR A 14 -3.82 10.22 12.34
C THR A 14 -4.74 9.53 13.35
N LYS A 15 -4.53 9.72 14.65
CA LYS A 15 -5.45 9.21 15.70
C LYS A 15 -6.83 9.85 15.62
N ILE A 16 -6.91 11.17 15.41
CA ILE A 16 -8.17 11.88 15.19
C ILE A 16 -8.89 11.29 13.97
N SER A 17 -8.19 11.10 12.85
CA SER A 17 -8.72 10.47 11.65
C SER A 17 -9.37 9.12 11.94
N THR A 18 -8.74 8.27 12.76
CA THR A 18 -9.29 6.97 13.15
C THR A 18 -10.55 7.07 14.01
N VAL A 19 -10.64 8.08 14.88
CA VAL A 19 -11.85 8.32 15.68
C VAL A 19 -13.01 8.77 14.79
N PHE A 20 -12.74 9.66 13.84
CA PHE A 20 -13.75 10.13 12.87
C PHE A 20 -14.21 9.00 11.94
N SER A 21 -13.30 8.15 11.46
CA SER A 21 -13.67 7.01 10.60
C SER A 21 -14.57 6.00 11.32
N LYS A 22 -14.42 5.83 12.64
CA LYS A 22 -15.33 4.99 13.45
C LYS A 22 -16.76 5.55 13.54
N LYS A 23 -16.91 6.87 13.48
CA LYS A 23 -18.23 7.52 13.53
C LYS A 23 -19.00 7.36 12.22
N TRP A 24 -18.30 7.31 11.09
CA TRP A 24 -18.86 7.13 9.76
C TRP A 24 -18.20 5.93 9.07
N SER A 25 -18.63 4.73 9.47
CA SER A 25 -18.01 3.45 9.09
C SER A 25 -18.08 3.10 7.60
N ASN A 26 -18.82 3.87 6.80
CA ASN A 26 -18.98 3.61 5.36
C ASN A 26 -17.79 4.08 4.52
N ILE A 27 -16.86 4.85 5.09
CA ILE A 27 -15.73 5.43 4.37
C ILE A 27 -14.41 4.81 4.90
N PRO A 28 -13.55 4.26 4.04
CA PRO A 28 -12.26 3.72 4.43
C PRO A 28 -11.35 4.76 5.10
N LEU A 29 -10.54 4.31 6.08
CA LEU A 29 -9.62 5.17 6.83
C LEU A 29 -8.65 5.95 5.92
N ALA A 30 -8.18 5.33 4.84
CA ALA A 30 -7.23 5.93 3.90
C ALA A 30 -7.77 7.25 3.31
N ILE A 31 -9.07 7.32 3.02
CA ILE A 31 -9.70 8.53 2.46
C ILE A 31 -9.64 9.68 3.48
N TYR A 32 -9.94 9.40 4.76
CA TYR A 32 -9.82 10.43 5.81
C TYR A 32 -8.40 10.95 5.95
N GLN A 33 -7.41 10.05 5.87
CA GLN A 33 -5.99 10.42 6.00
C GLN A 33 -5.52 11.27 4.82
N ILE A 34 -5.91 10.93 3.58
CA ILE A 34 -5.61 11.73 2.38
C ILE A 34 -6.22 13.14 2.51
N VAL A 35 -7.51 13.23 2.86
CA VAL A 35 -8.20 14.52 2.99
C VAL A 35 -7.58 15.37 4.10
N LEU A 36 -7.28 14.79 5.27
CA LEU A 36 -6.59 15.50 6.35
C LEU A 36 -5.20 15.98 5.93
N GLY A 37 -4.44 15.14 5.22
CA GLY A 37 -3.13 15.51 4.68
C GLY A 37 -3.19 16.71 3.74
N ILE A 38 -4.17 16.73 2.83
CA ILE A 38 -4.41 17.86 1.92
C ILE A 38 -4.75 19.14 2.71
N ILE A 39 -5.66 19.06 3.68
CA ILE A 39 -6.03 20.20 4.53
C ILE A 39 -4.82 20.75 5.27
N LEU A 40 -4.01 19.87 5.89
CA LEU A 40 -2.79 20.25 6.60
C LEU A 40 -1.74 20.88 5.69
N SER A 41 -1.65 20.43 4.44
CA SER A 41 -0.71 20.98 3.45
C SER A 41 -1.07 22.39 2.99
N ILE A 42 -2.35 22.77 3.03
CA ILE A 42 -2.82 24.10 2.60
C ILE A 42 -2.70 25.12 3.75
N LEU A 43 -2.78 24.67 5.00
CA LEU A 43 -2.64 25.52 6.17
C LEU A 43 -1.22 26.11 6.24
N PRO A 44 -1.05 27.38 6.68
CA PRO A 44 0.24 28.08 6.70
C PRO A 44 1.21 27.60 7.79
N PHE A 45 1.01 26.39 8.33
CA PHE A 45 1.96 25.78 9.25
C PHE A 45 3.24 25.44 8.49
N LYS A 46 4.36 26.11 8.84
CA LYS A 46 5.71 25.71 8.39
C LYS A 46 6.08 24.36 9.02
N LEU A 47 5.56 23.28 8.44
CA LEU A 47 5.98 21.90 8.68
C LEU A 47 7.40 21.77 8.14
N SER A 48 8.38 22.08 8.99
CA SER A 48 9.81 21.91 8.70
C SER A 48 10.15 20.45 8.91
N PHE A 49 9.65 19.61 8.01
CA PHE A 49 9.93 18.18 8.01
C PHE A 49 10.97 17.89 6.93
N SER A 50 12.22 17.71 7.35
CA SER A 50 13.24 17.11 6.51
C SER A 50 12.95 15.61 6.44
N PHE A 51 12.21 15.19 5.42
CA PHE A 51 11.97 13.77 5.17
C PHE A 51 13.31 13.12 4.79
N ASN A 52 13.78 12.19 5.60
CA ASN A 52 14.91 11.34 5.25
C ASN A 52 14.36 9.95 4.84
N PRO A 53 14.38 9.61 3.54
CA PRO A 53 13.85 8.34 3.04
C PRO A 53 14.53 7.12 3.66
N GLU A 54 15.84 7.17 3.88
CA GLU A 54 16.60 6.03 4.43
C GLU A 54 16.15 5.70 5.85
N ILE A 55 16.05 6.72 6.71
CA ILE A 55 15.56 6.53 8.08
C ILE A 55 14.11 6.06 8.08
N PHE A 56 13.28 6.56 7.17
CA PHE A 56 11.88 6.15 7.07
C PHE A 56 11.74 4.67 6.67
N VAL A 57 12.52 4.22 5.68
CA VAL A 57 12.53 2.82 5.25
C VAL A 57 12.99 1.91 6.40
N ILE A 58 14.09 2.25 7.07
CA ILE A 58 14.66 1.41 8.13
C ILE A 58 13.80 1.40 9.39
N CYS A 59 13.28 2.55 9.81
CA CYS A 59 12.56 2.65 11.09
C CYS A 59 11.07 2.34 10.99
N ILE A 60 10.44 2.51 9.81
CA ILE A 60 8.98 2.33 9.65
C ILE A 60 8.68 1.16 8.71
N ILE A 61 9.20 1.19 7.48
CA ILE A 61 8.83 0.19 6.45
C ILE A 61 9.35 -1.20 6.83
N ALA A 62 10.64 -1.35 7.15
CA ALA A 62 11.22 -2.65 7.45
C ALA A 62 10.54 -3.37 8.65
N PRO A 63 10.26 -2.71 9.80
CA PRO A 63 9.51 -3.33 10.89
C PRO A 63 8.06 -3.66 10.52
N LEU A 64 7.40 -2.83 9.70
CA LEU A 64 6.04 -3.06 9.24
C LEU A 64 5.97 -4.33 8.38
N LEU A 65 6.84 -4.44 7.38
CA LEU A 65 6.95 -5.62 6.50
C LEU A 65 7.30 -6.89 7.29
N PHE A 66 8.18 -6.78 8.29
CA PHE A 66 8.49 -7.89 9.17
C PHE A 66 7.28 -8.36 9.98
N SER A 67 6.50 -7.42 10.54
CA SER A 67 5.29 -7.69 11.30
C SER A 67 4.20 -8.35 10.44
N GLU A 68 3.94 -7.80 9.25
CA GLU A 68 2.98 -8.37 8.29
C GLU A 68 3.37 -9.79 7.89
N GLY A 69 4.66 -10.01 7.69
CA GLY A 69 5.20 -11.30 7.35
C GLY A 69 5.04 -12.41 8.39
N GLN A 70 5.04 -12.06 9.68
CA GLN A 70 4.87 -13.03 10.77
C GLN A 70 3.45 -13.57 10.89
N ASN A 71 2.46 -12.82 10.41
CA ASN A 71 1.04 -13.21 10.52
C ASN A 71 0.61 -14.24 9.47
N VAL A 72 1.48 -14.56 8.50
CA VAL A 72 1.12 -15.42 7.37
C VAL A 72 1.60 -16.87 7.57
N SER A 73 0.66 -17.80 7.42
CA SER A 73 0.94 -19.24 7.49
C SER A 73 1.73 -19.71 6.28
N ARG A 74 2.96 -20.21 6.51
CA ARG A 74 3.78 -20.83 5.45
C ARG A 74 3.04 -21.97 4.74
N LYS A 75 2.25 -22.74 5.48
CA LYS A 75 1.48 -23.87 4.92
C LYS A 75 0.41 -23.38 3.94
N GLU A 76 -0.33 -22.34 4.31
CA GLU A 76 -1.36 -21.75 3.42
C GLU A 76 -0.73 -21.11 2.18
N LEU A 77 0.41 -20.44 2.31
CA LEU A 77 1.15 -19.89 1.17
C LEU A 77 1.54 -20.98 0.17
N LEU A 78 2.04 -22.12 0.65
CA LEU A 78 2.45 -23.23 -0.21
C LEU A 78 1.25 -23.90 -0.89
N GLU A 79 0.15 -24.08 -0.17
CA GLU A 79 -1.10 -24.63 -0.71
C GLU A 79 -1.71 -23.70 -1.78
N LEU A 80 -1.60 -22.38 -1.60
CA LEU A 80 -2.15 -21.34 -2.46
C LEU A 80 -1.12 -20.68 -3.38
N ARG A 81 0.07 -21.27 -3.54
CA ARG A 81 1.17 -20.67 -4.31
C ARG A 81 0.80 -20.33 -5.76
N LYS A 82 -0.03 -21.17 -6.39
CA LYS A 82 -0.46 -20.97 -7.79
C LYS A 82 -1.26 -19.68 -7.95
N PRO A 83 -2.41 -19.49 -7.26
CA PRO A 83 -3.18 -18.26 -7.38
C PRO A 83 -2.37 -17.03 -6.92
N ILE A 84 -1.58 -17.15 -5.85
CA ILE A 84 -0.72 -16.06 -5.36
C ILE A 84 0.26 -15.59 -6.45
N LEU A 85 1.01 -16.51 -7.08
CA LEU A 85 1.95 -16.15 -8.15
C LEU A 85 1.24 -15.60 -9.40
N LEU A 86 0.05 -16.11 -9.72
CA LEU A 86 -0.75 -15.62 -10.84
C LEU A 86 -1.22 -14.18 -10.62
N LEU A 87 -1.58 -13.81 -9.39
CA LEU A 87 -1.95 -12.44 -9.03
C LEU A 87 -0.70 -11.53 -8.97
N ALA A 88 0.33 -11.94 -8.22
CA ALA A 88 1.52 -11.12 -8.00
C ALA A 88 2.34 -10.86 -9.27
N PHE A 89 2.46 -11.85 -10.18
CA PHE A 89 3.22 -11.69 -11.42
C PHE A 89 2.33 -11.61 -12.65
N GLY A 90 1.41 -12.56 -12.79
CA GLY A 90 0.60 -12.69 -14.01
C GLY A 90 -0.30 -11.47 -14.21
N LEU A 91 -1.10 -11.13 -13.20
CA LEU A 91 -2.02 -10.00 -13.25
C LEU A 91 -1.25 -8.68 -13.33
N VAL A 92 -0.19 -8.50 -12.54
CA VAL A 92 0.66 -7.30 -12.57
C VAL A 92 1.27 -7.06 -13.95
N LEU A 93 1.83 -8.08 -14.61
CA LEU A 93 2.35 -7.90 -15.97
C LEU A 93 1.24 -7.47 -16.94
N ILE A 94 0.07 -8.10 -16.85
CA ILE A 94 -1.08 -7.75 -17.69
C ILE A 94 -1.52 -6.30 -17.44
N THR A 95 -1.66 -5.88 -16.19
CA THR A 95 -2.09 -4.51 -15.83
C THR A 95 -1.05 -3.47 -16.22
N VAL A 96 0.25 -3.78 -16.10
CA VAL A 96 1.33 -2.88 -16.52
C VAL A 96 1.35 -2.71 -18.03
N PHE A 97 1.28 -3.79 -18.81
CA PHE A 97 1.25 -3.69 -20.27
C PHE A 97 -0.03 -3.02 -20.75
N ALA A 98 -1.19 -3.48 -20.28
CA ALA A 98 -2.47 -2.91 -20.68
C ALA A 98 -2.58 -1.44 -20.26
N GLY A 99 -2.26 -1.12 -19.01
CA GLY A 99 -2.30 0.22 -18.46
C GLY A 99 -1.27 1.15 -19.09
N GLY A 100 -0.04 0.69 -19.28
CA GLY A 100 1.03 1.49 -19.88
C GLY A 100 0.79 1.80 -21.36
N ILE A 101 0.25 0.84 -22.12
CA ILE A 101 -0.20 1.06 -23.51
C ILE A 101 -1.40 2.01 -23.52
N PHE A 102 -2.36 1.83 -22.61
CA PHE A 102 -3.53 2.70 -22.50
C PHE A 102 -3.15 4.15 -22.19
N ILE A 103 -2.24 4.37 -21.24
CA ILE A 103 -1.72 5.70 -20.89
C ILE A 103 -0.97 6.31 -22.08
N HIS A 104 -0.13 5.52 -22.76
CA HIS A 104 0.58 5.98 -23.95
C HIS A 104 -0.38 6.38 -25.08
N PHE A 105 -1.47 5.63 -25.25
CA PHE A 105 -2.52 5.96 -26.22
C PHE A 105 -3.23 7.28 -25.86
N LEU A 106 -3.49 7.51 -24.58
CA LEU A 106 -4.15 8.73 -24.10
C LEU A 106 -3.22 9.96 -24.17
N ILE A 107 -1.92 9.77 -23.97
CA ILE A 107 -0.89 10.82 -24.03
C ILE A 107 0.25 10.37 -24.96
N PRO A 108 0.09 10.47 -26.29
CA PRO A 108 1.05 9.95 -27.26
C PRO A 108 2.44 10.60 -27.19
N ARG A 109 2.53 11.79 -26.59
CA ARG A 109 3.80 12.52 -26.40
C ARG A 109 4.67 11.92 -25.29
N MET A 110 4.09 11.08 -24.43
CA MET A 110 4.81 10.44 -23.33
C MET A 110 5.50 9.17 -23.83
N PRO A 111 6.82 8.99 -23.63
CA PRO A 111 7.50 7.77 -24.07
C PRO A 111 6.89 6.51 -23.46
N LEU A 112 6.85 5.42 -24.22
CA LEU A 112 6.28 4.14 -23.78
C LEU A 112 6.97 3.62 -22.51
N SER A 113 8.27 3.86 -22.34
CA SER A 113 9.00 3.50 -21.13
C SER A 113 8.45 4.20 -19.88
N VAL A 114 8.09 5.48 -19.99
CA VAL A 114 7.54 6.27 -18.87
C VAL A 114 6.12 5.82 -18.56
N SER A 115 5.31 5.49 -19.58
CA SER A 115 3.94 5.03 -19.37
C SER A 115 3.88 3.64 -18.74
N LEU A 116 4.76 2.74 -19.16
CA LEU A 116 4.94 1.42 -18.52
C LEU A 116 5.45 1.58 -17.09
N ALA A 117 6.43 2.45 -16.85
CA ALA A 117 6.92 2.71 -15.49
C ALA A 117 5.83 3.28 -14.56
N LEU A 118 5.02 4.22 -15.06
CA LEU A 118 3.89 4.76 -14.32
C LEU A 118 2.84 3.67 -14.03
N ALA A 119 2.50 2.85 -15.02
CA ALA A 119 1.57 1.73 -14.83
C ALA A 119 2.11 0.71 -13.82
N ALA A 120 3.42 0.44 -13.81
CA ALA A 120 4.08 -0.42 -12.82
C ALA A 120 3.93 0.11 -11.40
N VAL A 121 4.19 1.40 -11.16
CA VAL A 121 4.04 2.02 -9.83
C VAL A 121 2.58 1.96 -9.35
N ILE A 122 1.60 2.14 -10.26
CA ILE A 122 0.17 2.11 -9.92
C ILE A 122 -0.34 0.67 -9.70
N SER A 123 0.30 -0.32 -10.33
CA SER A 123 -0.17 -1.71 -10.27
C SER A 123 0.08 -2.39 -8.92
N SER A 124 0.95 -1.84 -8.08
CA SER A 124 1.19 -2.39 -6.74
C SER A 124 -0.07 -2.25 -5.88
N THR A 125 -0.56 -3.37 -5.35
CA THR A 125 -1.74 -3.45 -4.50
C THR A 125 -1.35 -3.44 -3.02
N ASP A 126 -2.07 -2.68 -2.20
CA ASP A 126 -1.88 -2.64 -0.74
C ASP A 126 -3.01 -3.41 -0.04
N LEU A 127 -2.65 -4.52 0.61
CA LEU A 127 -3.57 -5.35 1.39
C LEU A 127 -4.24 -4.57 2.53
N VAL A 128 -3.55 -3.63 3.17
CA VAL A 128 -4.10 -2.84 4.28
C VAL A 128 -5.23 -1.94 3.78
N ALA A 129 -5.03 -1.32 2.62
CA ALA A 129 -6.07 -0.54 1.96
C ALA A 129 -7.27 -1.42 1.60
N VAL A 130 -7.04 -2.59 0.98
CA VAL A 130 -8.11 -3.55 0.63
C VAL A 130 -8.87 -3.99 1.89
N LYS A 131 -8.16 -4.43 2.95
CA LYS A 131 -8.72 -4.79 4.26
C LYS A 131 -9.64 -3.70 4.80
N SER A 132 -9.23 -2.44 4.70
CA SER A 132 -10.00 -1.31 5.22
C SER A 132 -11.31 -1.07 4.46
N ILE A 133 -11.32 -1.34 3.15
CA ILE A 133 -12.50 -1.18 2.28
C ILE A 133 -13.46 -2.36 2.46
N THR A 134 -12.91 -3.54 2.69
CA THR A 134 -13.67 -4.79 2.72
C THR A 134 -14.07 -5.22 4.13
N GLN A 135 -13.83 -4.38 5.13
CA GLN A 135 -14.22 -4.61 6.52
C GLN A 135 -15.73 -4.89 6.61
N GLY A 136 -16.09 -6.07 7.13
CA GLY A 136 -17.49 -6.49 7.31
C GLY A 136 -18.12 -7.22 6.12
N LEU A 137 -17.36 -7.48 5.04
CA LEU A 137 -17.81 -8.34 3.94
C LEU A 137 -17.44 -9.80 4.20
N ASN A 138 -18.35 -10.72 3.85
CA ASN A 138 -18.08 -12.15 3.89
C ASN A 138 -17.34 -12.57 2.63
N PHE A 139 -16.16 -13.16 2.82
CA PHE A 139 -15.34 -13.63 1.72
C PHE A 139 -15.39 -15.14 1.53
N PRO A 140 -15.20 -15.63 0.29
CA PRO A 140 -14.95 -17.04 0.04
C PRO A 140 -13.75 -17.52 0.85
N LYS A 141 -13.75 -18.81 1.22
CA LYS A 141 -12.62 -19.43 1.93
C LYS A 141 -11.32 -19.14 1.19
N ASN A 142 -10.30 -18.74 1.94
CA ASN A 142 -8.92 -18.50 1.48
C ASN A 142 -8.70 -17.25 0.62
N MET A 143 -9.73 -16.49 0.23
CA MET A 143 -9.50 -15.29 -0.60
C MET A 143 -8.64 -14.26 0.13
N MET A 144 -8.85 -14.12 1.45
CA MET A 144 -8.01 -13.28 2.27
C MET A 144 -6.56 -13.74 2.22
N SER A 145 -6.29 -15.02 2.53
CA SER A 145 -4.95 -15.60 2.51
C SER A 145 -4.25 -15.46 1.16
N ILE A 146 -4.98 -15.50 0.04
CA ILE A 146 -4.42 -15.25 -1.30
C ILE A 146 -3.97 -13.79 -1.44
N LEU A 147 -4.80 -12.83 -1.03
CA LEU A 147 -4.46 -11.41 -1.07
C LEU A 147 -3.30 -11.09 -0.11
N GLU A 148 -3.26 -11.71 1.06
CA GLU A 148 -2.12 -11.55 1.97
C GLU A 148 -0.84 -12.09 1.35
N GLY A 149 -0.91 -13.25 0.70
CA GLY A 149 0.22 -13.83 -0.02
C GLY A 149 0.69 -12.97 -1.19
N GLU A 150 -0.23 -12.37 -1.95
CA GLU A 150 0.12 -11.48 -3.06
C GLU A 150 0.78 -10.19 -2.61
N SER A 151 0.23 -9.51 -1.61
CA SER A 151 0.85 -8.30 -1.03
C SER A 151 2.24 -8.59 -0.47
N LEU A 152 2.43 -9.74 0.17
CA LEU A 152 3.76 -10.17 0.64
C LEU A 152 4.77 -10.42 -0.47
N LEU A 153 4.33 -10.78 -1.68
CA LEU A 153 5.21 -10.92 -2.84
C LEU A 153 5.48 -9.57 -3.51
N ASN A 154 4.53 -8.64 -3.48
CA ASN A 154 4.71 -7.29 -4.02
C ASN A 154 5.64 -6.43 -3.15
N ASP A 155 5.73 -6.68 -1.85
CA ASP A 155 6.68 -6.02 -0.96
C ASP A 155 8.04 -6.75 -0.95
N ASP A 156 8.82 -6.45 -1.99
CA ASP A 156 10.03 -7.09 -2.57
C ASP A 156 11.12 -7.74 -1.68
N ASP A 157 11.09 -7.69 -0.34
CA ASP A 157 12.24 -8.11 0.49
C ASP A 157 12.15 -9.54 1.07
N ARG A 158 10.99 -10.22 1.01
CA ARG A 158 10.78 -11.47 1.77
C ARG A 158 10.84 -12.78 0.98
N ILE A 159 10.75 -12.73 -0.36
CA ILE A 159 10.65 -13.95 -1.19
C ILE A 159 11.89 -14.84 -1.06
N ILE A 160 13.06 -14.22 -0.88
CA ILE A 160 14.35 -14.92 -0.91
C ILE A 160 14.54 -15.89 0.28
N ASN A 161 13.89 -15.62 1.44
CA ASN A 161 14.05 -16.45 2.65
C ASN A 161 12.89 -17.40 2.95
N ILE A 162 11.80 -17.36 2.19
CA ILE A 162 10.59 -18.18 2.45
C ILE A 162 10.51 -19.40 1.51
N MET A 163 11.23 -19.36 0.39
CA MET A 163 11.32 -20.46 -0.58
C MET A 163 12.52 -21.39 -0.38
N GLU A 164 13.38 -21.09 0.61
CA GLU A 164 14.39 -22.01 1.17
C GLU A 164 13.79 -22.81 2.35
#